data_AF-A0A1F8DH10-F1
#
_entry.id   AF-A0A1F8DH10-F1
#
_cell.length_a   1.000
_cell.length_b   1.000
_cell.length_c   1.000
_cell.angle_alpha   90.00
_cell.angle_beta   90.00
_cell.angle_gamma   90.00
#
_symmetry.space_group_name_H-M   'P 1'
#
loop_
_entity.id
_entity.type
_entity.pdbx_description
1 polymer ?
#
loop_
_entity_poly.entity_id
_entity_poly.type
_entity_poly.pdbx_seq_one_letter_code
_entity_poly.pdbx_strand_id
1 'polypeptide(L)'
;MNIGDTLFDNIPGIFNPASKDLTGTAGVVTLFLNAVFVISGLILLFFFIMGGIGMISSAGESNPQKAEAAKKTITSAVIGFVIVFTSYWIVKLIGELLGISDLIF
;
A
#
# COMPACT_ATOMS: atom_id res chain seq x y z
N MET A 1 -5.51 -32.58 -1.58
CA MET A 1 -5.58 -31.16 -1.18
C MET A 1 -4.16 -30.64 -1.11
N ASN A 2 -3.79 -29.73 -2.03
CA ASN A 2 -2.52 -29.03 -1.94
C ASN A 2 -2.68 -27.89 -0.95
N ILE A 3 -1.75 -27.81 -0.01
CA ILE A 3 -1.72 -26.76 1.01
C ILE A 3 -1.53 -25.39 0.35
N GLY A 4 -0.83 -25.34 -0.78
CA GLY A 4 -0.66 -24.13 -1.59
C GLY A 4 -2.01 -23.52 -1.97
N ASP A 5 -2.88 -24.30 -2.63
CA ASP A 5 -4.17 -23.80 -3.12
C ASP A 5 -5.03 -23.24 -1.98
N THR A 6 -5.04 -23.90 -0.82
CA THR A 6 -5.80 -23.43 0.34
C THR A 6 -5.25 -22.16 1.00
N LEU A 7 -3.95 -21.89 0.89
CA LEU A 7 -3.33 -20.70 1.49
C LEU A 7 -3.45 -19.48 0.58
N PHE A 8 -3.38 -19.68 -0.72
CA PHE A 8 -3.53 -18.59 -1.68
C PHE A 8 -5.01 -18.23 -1.88
N ASP A 9 -5.94 -19.19 -1.95
CA ASP A 9 -7.38 -18.92 -2.13
C ASP A 9 -8.05 -18.26 -0.91
N ASN A 10 -7.51 -18.42 0.30
CA ASN A 10 -8.11 -17.85 1.51
C ASN A 10 -7.63 -16.43 1.85
N ILE A 11 -6.87 -15.77 0.97
CA ILE A 11 -6.51 -14.36 1.15
C ILE A 11 -7.64 -13.51 0.54
N PRO A 12 -8.50 -12.87 1.36
CA PRO A 12 -9.68 -12.17 0.88
C PRO A 12 -9.29 -11.13 -0.18
N GLY A 13 -9.88 -11.28 -1.37
CA GLY A 13 -9.77 -10.47 -2.58
C GLY A 13 -8.40 -10.21 -3.23
N ILE A 14 -7.30 -10.76 -2.74
CA ILE A 14 -6.07 -10.83 -3.55
C ILE A 14 -6.20 -11.95 -4.60
N PHE A 15 -6.71 -13.12 -4.19
CA PHE A 15 -6.82 -14.30 -5.05
C PHE A 15 -8.23 -14.87 -5.14
N ASN A 16 -9.12 -14.50 -4.20
CA ASN A 16 -10.54 -14.81 -4.28
C ASN A 16 -11.33 -13.51 -4.49
N PRO A 17 -11.45 -13.00 -5.73
CA PRO A 17 -12.39 -11.94 -6.02
C PRO A 17 -13.76 -12.48 -5.62
N ALA A 18 -14.40 -11.84 -4.64
CA ALA A 18 -15.74 -12.20 -4.21
C ALA A 18 -16.59 -12.49 -5.45
N SER A 19 -17.10 -13.72 -5.51
CA SER A 19 -17.85 -14.28 -6.63
C SER A 19 -19.14 -13.49 -6.85
N LYS A 20 -19.01 -12.35 -7.52
CA LYS A 20 -20.08 -11.59 -8.14
C LYS A 20 -19.46 -10.73 -9.25
N ASP A 21 -19.46 -11.33 -10.44
CA ASP A 21 -19.29 -10.64 -11.72
C ASP A 21 -17.90 -10.01 -11.98
N LEU A 22 -16.89 -10.86 -12.20
CA LEU A 22 -15.67 -10.48 -12.95
C LEU A 22 -15.97 -10.02 -14.40
N THR A 23 -17.23 -10.03 -14.81
CA THR A 23 -17.72 -9.54 -16.10
C THR A 23 -18.07 -8.05 -16.08
N GLY A 24 -18.09 -7.40 -14.91
CA GLY A 24 -18.31 -5.96 -14.76
C GLY A 24 -17.00 -5.18 -14.56
N THR A 25 -16.95 -3.93 -15.05
CA THR A 25 -15.84 -2.99 -14.89
C THR A 25 -15.39 -2.83 -13.42
N ALA A 26 -16.29 -3.04 -12.46
CA ALA A 26 -16.01 -2.97 -11.03
C ALA A 26 -15.05 -4.08 -10.52
N GLY A 27 -15.09 -5.29 -11.10
CA GLY A 27 -14.23 -6.40 -10.69
C GLY A 27 -12.76 -6.16 -11.02
N VAL A 28 -12.50 -5.62 -12.22
CA VAL A 28 -11.14 -5.27 -12.67
C VAL A 28 -10.55 -4.13 -11.83
N VAL A 29 -11.38 -3.13 -11.49
CA VAL A 29 -10.97 -2.01 -10.65
C VAL A 29 -10.63 -2.46 -9.24
N THR A 30 -11.45 -3.34 -8.65
CA THR A 30 -11.23 -3.92 -7.31
C THR A 30 -9.90 -4.68 -7.25
N LEU A 31 -9.63 -5.56 -8.22
CA LEU A 31 -8.37 -6.31 -8.29
C LEU A 31 -7.17 -5.38 -8.42
N PHE A 32 -7.27 -4.38 -9.30
CA PHE A 32 -6.19 -3.44 -9.55
C PHE A 32 -5.87 -2.60 -8.30
N LEU A 33 -6.89 -2.03 -7.66
CA LEU A 33 -6.72 -1.23 -6.45
C LEU A 33 -6.06 -2.04 -5.34
N ASN A 34 -6.56 -3.23 -5.07
CA ASN A 34 -6.03 -4.11 -4.04
C ASN A 34 -4.58 -4.51 -4.29
N ALA A 35 -4.24 -4.88 -5.53
CA ALA A 35 -2.85 -5.17 -5.91
C ALA A 35 -1.93 -3.95 -5.68
N VAL A 36 -2.38 -2.75 -6.06
CA VAL A 36 -1.63 -1.51 -5.84
C VAL A 36 -1.46 -1.22 -4.35
N PHE A 37 -2.46 -1.43 -3.49
CA PHE A 37 -2.32 -1.20 -2.05
C PHE A 37 -1.30 -2.14 -1.41
N VAL A 38 -1.28 -3.42 -1.78
CA VAL A 38 -0.29 -4.40 -1.30
C VAL A 38 1.12 -4.03 -1.74
N ILE A 39 1.29 -3.73 -3.03
CA ILE A 39 2.59 -3.30 -3.59
C ILE A 39 3.05 -1.99 -2.93
N SER A 40 2.13 -1.05 -2.74
CA SER A 40 2.41 0.24 -2.09
C SER A 40 2.86 0.07 -0.65
N GLY A 41 2.20 -0.82 0.12
CA GLY A 41 2.62 -1.18 1.48
C GLY A 41 4.02 -1.77 1.52
N LEU A 42 4.35 -2.67 0.59
CA LEU A 42 5.68 -3.27 0.50
C LEU A 42 6.75 -2.23 0.12
N ILE A 43 6.49 -1.38 -0.87
CA ILE A 43 7.41 -0.30 -1.27
C ILE A 43 7.59 0.70 -0.13
N LEU A 44 6.51 1.07 0.56
CA LEU A 44 6.58 1.98 1.72
C LEU A 44 7.47 1.42 2.81
N LEU A 45 7.38 0.12 3.12
CA LEU A 45 8.24 -0.53 4.09
C LEU A 45 9.73 -0.40 3.70
N PHE A 46 10.06 -0.67 2.42
CA PHE A 46 11.43 -0.51 1.92
C PHE A 46 11.93 0.94 2.00
N PHE A 47 11.10 1.91 1.61
CA PHE A 47 11.41 3.33 1.70
C PHE A 47 11.60 3.78 3.15
N PHE A 48 10.82 3.24 4.09
CA PHE A 48 10.94 3.54 5.51
C PHE A 48 12.25 3.02 6.09
N ILE A 49 12.65 1.80 5.71
CA ILE A 49 13.93 1.21 6.12
C ILE A 49 15.10 2.01 5.54
N MET A 50 15.11 2.28 4.22
CA MET A 50 16.18 3.05 3.58
C MET A 50 16.27 4.49 4.10
N GLY A 51 15.13 5.17 4.25
CA GLY A 51 15.06 6.51 4.80
C GLY A 51 15.49 6.58 6.27
N GLY A 52 15.03 5.61 7.08
CA GLY A 52 15.37 5.50 8.49
C GLY A 52 16.86 5.26 8.72
N ILE A 53 17.45 4.30 8.01
CA ILE A 53 18.90 4.03 8.06
C ILE A 53 19.68 5.26 7.59
N GLY A 54 19.24 5.93 6.52
CA GLY A 54 19.87 7.16 6.02
C GLY A 54 19.86 8.30 7.05
N MET A 55 18.77 8.46 7.81
CA MET A 55 18.70 9.45 8.88
C MET A 55 19.66 9.13 10.03
N ILE A 56 19.70 7.88 10.47
CA ILE A 56 20.61 7.43 11.55
C ILE A 56 22.07 7.60 11.12
N SER A 57 22.42 7.21 9.89
CA SER A 57 23.78 7.37 9.35
C SER A 57 24.19 8.84 9.23
N SER A 58 23.28 9.72 8.81
CA SER A 58 23.56 11.16 8.71
C SER A 58 23.69 11.86 10.06
N ALA A 59 23.17 11.29 11.14
CA ALA A 59 23.29 11.84 12.49
C ALA A 59 24.68 11.62 13.10
N GLY A 60 25.43 10.61 12.64
CA GLY A 60 26.79 10.30 13.12
C GLY A 60 27.90 11.04 12.37
N GLU A 61 27.66 11.47 11.13
CA GLU A 61 28.60 12.29 10.36
C GLU A 61 28.21 13.78 10.47
N SER A 62 29.12 14.64 10.93
CA SER A 62 28.93 16.10 11.03
C SER A 62 28.82 16.83 9.68
N ASN A 63 28.32 16.16 8.63
CA ASN A 63 28.14 16.70 7.30
C ASN A 63 26.70 17.27 7.15
N PRO A 64 26.51 18.59 7.25
CA PRO A 64 25.19 19.21 7.24
C PRO A 64 24.38 18.91 5.97
N GLN A 65 25.04 18.74 4.82
CA GLN A 65 24.39 18.38 3.57
C GLN A 65 23.72 16.99 3.60
N LYS A 66 24.36 16.01 4.26
CA LYS A 66 23.80 14.66 4.39
C LYS A 66 22.60 14.65 5.35
N ALA A 67 22.66 15.45 6.40
CA ALA A 67 21.56 15.60 7.35
C ALA A 67 20.33 16.25 6.70
N GLU A 68 20.50 17.29 5.88
CA GLU A 68 19.40 17.89 5.11
C GLU A 68 18.80 16.92 4.09
N ALA A 69 19.64 16.19 3.36
CA ALA A 69 19.18 15.19 2.40
C ALA A 69 18.37 14.07 3.08
N ALA A 70 18.85 13.56 4.22
CA ALA A 70 18.14 12.51 4.97
C ALA A 70 16.79 12.99 5.52
N LYS A 71 16.73 14.23 6.05
CA LYS A 71 15.46 14.86 6.46
C LYS A 71 14.47 14.95 5.29
N LYS A 72 14.95 15.34 4.10
CA LYS A 72 14.11 15.42 2.90
C LYS A 72 13.58 14.04 2.51
N THR A 73 14.43 13.01 2.52
CA THR A 73 14.04 11.62 2.22
C THR A 73 12.96 11.12 3.17
N ILE A 74 13.13 11.28 4.48
CA ILE A 74 12.11 10.86 5.45
C ILE A 74 10.83 11.66 5.30
N THR A 75 10.93 12.97 5.09
CA THR A 75 9.74 13.81 4.85
C THR A 75 8.97 13.30 3.62
N SER A 76 9.66 12.96 2.52
CA SER A 76 9.01 12.40 1.33
C SER A 76 8.39 11.01 1.59
N ALA A 77 9.03 10.16 2.39
CA ALA A 77 8.49 8.85 2.76
C ALA A 77 7.22 8.98 3.62
N VAL A 78 7.22 9.91 4.59
CA VAL A 78 6.05 10.22 5.43
C VAL A 78 4.91 10.79 4.58
N ILE A 79 5.20 11.69 3.65
CA ILE A 79 4.19 12.24 2.73
C ILE A 79 3.57 11.10 1.89
N GLY A 80 4.38 10.21 1.33
CA GLY A 80 3.90 9.04 0.59
C GLY A 80 3.01 8.14 1.44
N PHE A 81 3.41 7.89 2.70
CA PHE A 81 2.61 7.12 3.65
C PHE A 81 1.24 7.77 3.91
N VAL A 82 1.22 9.07 4.18
CA VAL A 82 -0.02 9.82 4.43
C VAL A 82 -0.95 9.81 3.22
N ILE A 83 -0.41 9.88 2.01
CA ILE A 83 -1.20 9.80 0.77
C ILE A 83 -1.89 8.44 0.66
N VAL A 84 -1.15 7.34 0.83
CA VAL A 84 -1.72 5.97 0.77
C VAL A 84 -2.76 5.77 1.87
N PHE A 85 -2.45 6.24 3.09
CA PHE A 85 -3.34 6.16 4.23
C PHE A 85 -4.66 6.91 4.01
N THR A 86 -4.59 8.13 3.47
CA THR A 86 -5.79 8.94 3.19
C THR A 86 -6.57 8.40 1.99
N SER A 87 -5.87 7.87 0.98
CA SER A 87 -6.47 7.23 -0.20
C SER A 87 -7.40 6.08 0.20
N TYR A 88 -7.01 5.27 1.20
CA TYR A 88 -7.83 4.18 1.70
C TYR A 88 -9.24 4.64 2.11
N TRP A 89 -9.34 5.74 2.88
CA TRP A 89 -10.63 6.28 3.30
C TRP A 89 -11.46 6.83 2.12
N ILE A 90 -10.81 7.48 1.16
CA ILE A 90 -11.49 8.01 -0.03
C ILE A 90 -12.10 6.86 -0.83
N VAL A 91 -11.34 5.81 -1.11
CA VAL A 91 -11.85 4.69 -1.90
C VAL A 91 -12.92 3.90 -1.15
N LYS A 92 -12.76 3.72 0.17
CA LYS A 92 -13.80 3.11 1.02
C LYS A 92 -15.11 3.88 0.98
N LEU A 93 -15.05 5.21 1.05
CA LEU A 93 -16.23 6.06 0.94
C LEU A 93 -16.90 5.93 -0.44
N ILE A 94 -16.11 5.88 -1.51
CA ILE A 94 -16.62 5.67 -2.86
C ILE A 94 -17.30 4.30 -2.99
N GLY A 95 -16.73 3.24 -2.41
CA GLY A 95 -17.34 1.91 -2.39
C GLY A 95 -18.68 1.87 -1.67
N GLU A 96 -18.78 2.55 -0.53
CA GLU A 96 -20.03 2.66 0.22
C GLU A 96 -21.13 3.37 -0.60
N LEU A 97 -20.78 4.45 -1.32
CA LEU A 97 -21.72 5.18 -2.18
C LEU A 97 -22.20 4.34 -3.38
N LEU A 98 -21.36 3.41 -3.86
CA LEU A 98 -21.67 2.52 -4.98
C LEU A 98 -22.40 1.24 -4.53
N GLY A 99 -22.58 1.02 -3.22
CA GLY A 99 -23.14 -0.21 -2.66
C GLY A 99 -22.21 -1.41 -2.73
N ILE A 100 -20.90 -1.16 -2.93
CA ILE A 100 -19.84 -2.16 -3.03
C ILE A 100 -18.89 -1.92 -1.85
N SER A 101 -19.30 -2.36 -0.66
CA SER A 101 -18.54 -2.10 0.57
C SER A 101 -17.18 -2.82 0.63
N ASP A 102 -16.94 -3.82 -0.23
CA ASP A 102 -15.71 -4.64 -0.29
C ASP A 102 -14.77 -4.29 -1.47
N LEU A 103 -14.79 -3.04 -1.98
CA LEU A 103 -13.88 -2.63 -3.08
C LEU A 103 -12.39 -2.72 -2.71
N ILE A 104 -12.06 -2.55 -1.45
CA ILE A 104 -10.69 -2.66 -0.91
C ILE A 104 -10.77 -3.33 0.46
N PHE A 105 -9.82 -4.23 0.77
CA PHE A 105 -9.72 -4.92 2.07
C PHE A 105 -9.48 -3.94 3.24
#